data_AF-A0A0Q4LMR3-F1
#
_entry.id   AF-A0A0Q4LMR3-F1
#
_cell.length_a   1.000
_cell.length_b   1.000
_cell.length_c   1.000
_cell.angle_alpha   90.00
_cell.angle_beta   90.00
_cell.angle_gamma   90.00
#
_symmetry.space_group_name_H-M   'P 1'
#
loop_
_entity.id
_entity.type
_entity.pdbx_description
1 polymer ?
#
loop_
_entity_poly.entity_id
_entity_poly.type
_entity_poly.pdbx_seq_one_letter_code
_entity_poly.pdbx_strand_id
1 'polypeptide(L)'
;MKKLTLLSFLVCITYGVFAQNSPSQYANYFNGFQRTKKTNPDSAIYFLTNLAMLESNATDDLLHNSFAQSFMLGSREELLKDPEFLAHLKKSNITLDSARRKFAEQQSNAYIILDKTKKSVNKQIKENIYPIWKWVEAMKNKDNAIELQKIGNEYLSYLNEDSDFYNQRKARYGLMISGIMNKSDQLKPLAVKLQDLIYDNLNQYISTHSTQNELSREEKMDRAWYRYMFAAINFISAGNTVNKADQIKSLKLASEFSPDAIDNTVKSAYFYDMFFLFDKEKYSFEEDYLATIASDDDKLKMVMAMSMKDPKYKAGAKALYKEPGKFGEYWLTEFNKYGKIAPLFSLAKLDGSLYQMVNNSNQWTLVDFWGTWCSPCRKEHPDLQSTYQKTQDGRLQNLNIITIASNDNEQAVRAYMKEFSYTFPVAMSDNQIESAYKVASWPSKFLVSPQGKYVVIPFGVDWQKYIADYIN
;
A
#
# COMPACT_ATOMS: atom_id res chain seq x y z
N MET A 1 10.21 9.42 3.84
CA MET A 1 9.02 8.98 4.60
C MET A 1 7.81 9.90 4.45
N LYS A 2 7.92 11.24 4.38
CA LYS A 2 6.77 12.13 4.09
C LYS A 2 6.28 12.16 2.62
N LYS A 3 7.09 11.66 1.67
CA LYS A 3 6.76 11.65 0.22
C LYS A 3 5.61 10.70 -0.17
N LEU A 4 5.31 9.65 0.60
CA LEU A 4 4.25 8.68 0.27
C LEU A 4 2.84 9.22 0.50
N THR A 5 2.68 10.12 1.47
CA THR A 5 1.38 10.67 1.89
C THR A 5 0.88 11.72 0.90
N LEU A 6 1.81 12.43 0.23
CA LEU A 6 1.44 13.33 -0.86
C LEU A 6 1.24 12.62 -2.18
N LEU A 7 2.06 11.59 -2.46
CA LEU A 7 1.82 10.72 -3.60
C LEU A 7 0.44 10.07 -3.44
N SER A 8 -0.01 9.56 -2.30
CA SER A 8 -1.36 9.01 -2.20
C SER A 8 -2.51 10.01 -2.46
N PHE A 9 -2.29 11.31 -2.30
CA PHE A 9 -3.26 12.36 -2.71
C PHE A 9 -3.09 12.86 -4.17
N LEU A 10 -1.90 12.74 -4.77
CA LEU A 10 -1.59 13.14 -6.17
C LEU A 10 -1.51 11.97 -7.17
N VAL A 11 -1.33 10.74 -6.71
CA VAL A 11 -1.16 9.45 -7.44
C VAL A 11 -2.49 8.78 -7.73
N CYS A 12 -3.60 9.36 -7.28
CA CYS A 12 -4.92 9.00 -7.81
C CYS A 12 -5.07 9.27 -9.33
N ILE A 13 -4.02 9.68 -10.05
CA ILE A 13 -3.99 9.87 -11.50
C ILE A 13 -3.18 8.80 -12.25
N THR A 14 -2.36 7.96 -11.61
CA THR A 14 -1.62 6.92 -12.35
C THR A 14 -1.36 5.68 -11.51
N TYR A 15 -2.24 4.68 -11.59
CA TYR A 15 -1.87 3.25 -11.58
C TYR A 15 -3.03 2.43 -12.17
N GLY A 16 -2.78 1.79 -13.31
CA GLY A 16 -3.45 0.53 -13.66
C GLY A 16 -2.89 -0.57 -12.75
N VAL A 17 -3.63 -1.60 -12.36
CA VAL A 17 -4.39 -2.52 -13.21
C VAL A 17 -5.68 -2.93 -12.48
N PHE A 18 -6.81 -3.03 -13.19
CA PHE A 18 -8.11 -3.55 -12.77
C PHE A 18 -8.52 -4.69 -13.71
N ALA A 19 -9.21 -5.69 -13.17
CA ALA A 19 -10.06 -6.65 -13.88
C ALA A 19 -11.14 -6.99 -12.83
N GLN A 20 -12.36 -6.49 -12.93
CA GLN A 20 -13.38 -6.89 -13.91
C GLN A 20 -13.71 -5.84 -15.00
N ASN A 21 -13.05 -4.68 -14.96
CA ASN A 21 -13.05 -3.67 -16.01
C ASN A 21 -11.62 -3.24 -16.29
N SER A 22 -11.29 -2.89 -17.54
CA SER A 22 -9.95 -2.41 -17.87
C SER A 22 -9.55 -1.22 -16.98
N PRO A 23 -8.26 -0.99 -16.71
CA PRO A 23 -7.84 0.00 -15.70
C PRO A 23 -8.28 1.44 -16.00
N SER A 24 -8.51 1.74 -17.28
CA SER A 24 -9.11 2.98 -17.74
C SER A 24 -10.57 3.11 -17.32
N GLN A 25 -11.36 2.04 -17.35
CA GLN A 25 -12.80 2.06 -17.04
C GLN A 25 -13.09 2.35 -15.56
N TYR A 26 -12.48 1.62 -14.61
CA TYR A 26 -12.68 1.93 -13.19
C TYR A 26 -12.20 3.35 -12.85
N ALA A 27 -11.02 3.75 -13.34
CA ALA A 27 -10.52 5.10 -13.14
C ALA A 27 -11.49 6.15 -13.71
N ASN A 28 -12.11 5.87 -14.87
CA ASN A 28 -13.13 6.73 -15.45
C ASN A 28 -14.39 6.80 -14.58
N TYR A 29 -14.87 5.68 -14.04
CA TYR A 29 -16.03 5.67 -13.15
C TYR A 29 -15.75 6.40 -11.84
N PHE A 30 -14.60 6.11 -11.22
CA PHE A 30 -14.15 6.76 -10.00
C PHE A 30 -14.00 8.27 -10.19
N ASN A 31 -13.25 8.70 -11.21
CA ASN A 31 -13.06 10.11 -11.52
C ASN A 31 -14.37 10.79 -11.94
N GLY A 32 -15.23 10.07 -12.67
CA GLY A 32 -16.58 10.50 -13.04
C GLY A 32 -17.42 10.82 -11.82
N PHE A 33 -17.53 9.86 -10.89
CA PHE A 33 -18.27 10.02 -9.64
C PHE A 33 -17.66 11.10 -8.73
N GLN A 34 -16.33 11.15 -8.60
CA GLN A 34 -15.66 12.17 -7.79
C GLN A 34 -15.95 13.57 -8.32
N ARG A 35 -15.94 13.76 -9.64
CA ARG A 35 -16.27 15.04 -10.27
C ARG A 35 -17.72 15.44 -10.00
N THR A 36 -18.68 14.53 -10.20
CA THR A 36 -20.11 14.83 -9.95
C THR A 36 -20.40 15.04 -8.47
N LYS A 37 -19.85 14.21 -7.58
CA LYS A 37 -19.96 14.38 -6.11
C LYS A 37 -19.48 15.74 -5.63
N LYS A 38 -18.36 16.22 -6.20
CA LYS A 38 -17.76 17.50 -5.82
C LYS A 38 -18.62 18.69 -6.22
N THR A 39 -19.42 18.57 -7.29
CA THR A 39 -20.14 19.71 -7.88
C THR A 39 -21.65 19.68 -7.65
N ASN A 40 -22.28 18.50 -7.68
CA ASN A 40 -23.73 18.35 -7.57
C ASN A 40 -24.11 16.95 -7.01
N PRO A 41 -24.61 16.89 -5.76
CA PRO A 41 -25.10 15.66 -5.13
C PRO A 41 -26.11 14.85 -5.95
N ASP A 42 -27.03 15.51 -6.66
CA ASP A 42 -28.06 14.83 -7.46
C ASP A 42 -27.47 14.14 -8.69
N SER A 43 -26.52 14.81 -9.36
CA SER A 43 -25.77 14.19 -10.46
C SER A 43 -24.93 13.00 -9.99
N ALA A 44 -24.40 13.06 -8.76
CA ALA A 44 -23.65 11.98 -8.17
C ALA A 44 -24.55 10.75 -7.91
N ILE A 45 -25.77 10.97 -7.41
CA ILE A 45 -26.75 9.89 -7.18
C ILE A 45 -27.20 9.28 -8.50
N TYR A 46 -27.54 10.11 -9.49
CA TYR A 46 -27.89 9.61 -10.82
C TYR A 46 -26.76 8.77 -11.42
N PHE A 47 -25.52 9.21 -11.28
CA PHE A 47 -24.35 8.44 -11.71
C PHE A 47 -24.26 7.09 -10.99
N LEU A 48 -24.40 7.05 -9.67
CA LEU A 48 -24.37 5.81 -8.88
C LEU A 48 -25.49 4.85 -9.27
N THR A 49 -26.71 5.36 -9.45
CA THR A 49 -27.85 4.52 -9.84
C THR A 49 -27.63 3.87 -11.20
N ASN A 50 -27.09 4.60 -12.18
CA ASN A 50 -26.77 4.03 -13.48
C ASN A 50 -25.59 3.06 -13.41
N LEU A 51 -24.55 3.38 -12.63
CA LEU A 51 -23.41 2.48 -12.46
C LEU A 51 -23.84 1.15 -11.83
N ALA A 52 -24.68 1.20 -10.79
CA ALA A 52 -25.21 0.00 -10.14
C ALA A 52 -26.06 -0.88 -11.08
N MET A 53 -26.64 -0.32 -12.15
CA MET A 53 -27.38 -1.09 -13.16
C MET A 53 -26.46 -1.76 -14.19
N LEU A 54 -25.31 -1.14 -14.49
CA LEU A 54 -24.39 -1.59 -15.53
C LEU A 54 -23.29 -2.50 -15.00
N GLU A 55 -22.77 -2.18 -13.81
CA GLU A 55 -21.61 -2.83 -13.20
C GLU A 55 -21.77 -2.82 -11.68
N SER A 56 -22.51 -3.79 -11.14
CA SER A 56 -22.79 -3.92 -9.72
C SER A 56 -21.50 -3.88 -8.88
N ASN A 57 -20.51 -4.68 -9.23
CA ASN A 57 -19.29 -4.85 -8.43
C ASN A 57 -18.41 -3.58 -8.40
N ALA A 58 -18.47 -2.76 -9.46
CA ALA A 58 -17.72 -1.50 -9.50
C ALA A 58 -18.29 -0.44 -8.54
N THR A 59 -19.56 -0.58 -8.15
CA THR A 59 -20.26 0.40 -7.30
C THR A 59 -19.83 0.30 -5.83
N ASP A 60 -19.54 -0.91 -5.35
CA ASP A 60 -19.30 -1.19 -3.93
C ASP A 60 -18.00 -0.53 -3.44
N ASP A 61 -16.89 -0.87 -4.09
CA ASP A 61 -15.58 -0.26 -3.83
C ASP A 61 -15.59 1.25 -4.05
N LEU A 62 -16.28 1.70 -5.10
CA LEU A 62 -16.35 3.11 -5.45
C LEU A 62 -17.08 3.92 -4.37
N LEU A 63 -18.16 3.40 -3.80
CA LEU A 63 -18.88 4.07 -2.71
C LEU A 63 -17.99 4.20 -1.47
N HIS A 64 -17.44 3.10 -0.97
CA HIS A 64 -16.64 3.13 0.25
C HIS A 64 -15.38 3.99 0.11
N ASN A 65 -14.65 3.88 -1.01
CA ASN A 65 -13.45 4.67 -1.26
C ASN A 65 -13.78 6.15 -1.48
N SER A 66 -14.90 6.45 -2.15
CA SER A 66 -15.29 7.82 -2.39
C SER A 66 -15.79 8.53 -1.13
N PHE A 67 -16.54 7.84 -0.28
CA PHE A 67 -16.94 8.38 1.02
C PHE A 67 -15.77 8.51 1.98
N ALA A 68 -14.81 7.59 1.94
CA ALA A 68 -13.56 7.69 2.69
C ALA A 68 -12.86 9.04 2.46
N GLN A 69 -12.69 9.43 1.19
CA GLN A 69 -12.08 10.71 0.83
C GLN A 69 -12.84 11.92 1.36
N SER A 70 -14.16 11.83 1.55
CA SER A 70 -14.99 12.91 2.06
C SER A 70 -14.97 13.05 3.58
N PHE A 71 -14.76 11.95 4.31
CA PHE A 71 -14.87 11.92 5.78
C PHE A 71 -13.53 11.84 6.54
N MET A 72 -12.42 11.58 5.86
CA MET A 72 -11.08 11.72 6.46
C MET A 72 -10.73 13.20 6.67
N LEU A 73 -11.09 13.74 7.85
CA LEU A 73 -10.85 15.15 8.21
C LEU A 73 -9.47 15.42 8.81
N GLY A 74 -8.95 14.50 9.65
CA GLY A 74 -7.65 14.66 10.33
C GLY A 74 -6.49 14.84 9.36
N SER A 75 -6.50 14.07 8.26
CA SER A 75 -5.51 14.19 7.19
C SER A 75 -5.56 15.52 6.42
N ARG A 76 -6.69 16.26 6.44
CA ARG A 76 -6.83 17.48 5.65
C ARG A 76 -6.17 18.68 6.30
N GLU A 77 -6.32 18.87 7.60
CA GLU A 77 -5.62 19.97 8.30
C GLU A 77 -4.11 19.74 8.33
N GLU A 78 -3.66 18.49 8.40
CA GLU A 78 -2.24 18.16 8.24
C GLU A 78 -1.78 18.38 6.79
N LEU A 79 -2.60 18.05 5.78
CA LEU A 79 -2.30 18.34 4.36
C LEU A 79 -2.16 19.85 4.11
N LEU A 80 -2.97 20.68 4.78
CA LEU A 80 -2.85 22.14 4.69
C LEU A 80 -1.54 22.69 5.26
N LYS A 81 -0.79 21.90 6.03
CA LYS A 81 0.55 22.24 6.55
C LYS A 81 1.67 21.65 5.70
N ASP A 82 1.36 20.82 4.70
CA ASP A 82 2.36 20.14 3.89
C ASP A 82 3.04 21.10 2.88
N PRO A 83 4.38 21.18 2.85
CA PRO A 83 5.10 22.09 1.97
C PRO A 83 4.87 21.86 0.47
N GLU A 84 4.74 20.61 0.01
CA GLU A 84 4.52 20.28 -1.39
C GLU A 84 3.07 20.59 -1.80
N PHE A 85 2.10 20.32 -0.92
CA PHE A 85 0.70 20.73 -1.12
C PHE A 85 0.58 22.26 -1.20
N LEU A 86 1.24 22.98 -0.30
CA LEU A 86 1.28 24.45 -0.32
C LEU A 86 1.92 24.98 -1.61
N ALA A 87 3.00 24.35 -2.09
CA ALA A 87 3.61 24.68 -3.38
C ALA A 87 2.64 24.44 -4.54
N HIS A 88 1.87 23.35 -4.51
CA HIS A 88 0.84 23.06 -5.50
C HIS A 88 -0.28 24.11 -5.48
N LEU A 89 -0.81 24.47 -4.31
CA LEU A 89 -1.82 25.52 -4.17
C LEU A 89 -1.35 26.84 -4.78
N LYS A 90 -0.09 27.22 -4.50
CA LYS A 90 0.55 28.41 -5.08
C LYS A 90 0.63 28.33 -6.61
N LYS A 91 1.07 27.19 -7.15
CA LYS A 91 1.15 26.95 -8.61
C LYS A 91 -0.23 27.00 -9.28
N SER A 92 -1.26 26.55 -8.59
CA SER A 92 -2.64 26.51 -9.06
C SER A 92 -3.44 27.79 -8.79
N ASN A 93 -2.82 28.82 -8.21
CA ASN A 93 -3.47 30.08 -7.81
C ASN A 93 -4.69 29.87 -6.87
N ILE A 94 -4.58 28.90 -5.95
CA ILE A 94 -5.63 28.58 -4.97
C ILE A 94 -5.15 29.05 -3.58
N THR A 95 -5.99 29.80 -2.86
CA THR A 95 -5.69 30.21 -1.47
C THR A 95 -5.99 29.09 -0.48
N LEU A 96 -5.33 29.13 0.69
CA LEU A 96 -5.58 28.17 1.78
C LEU A 96 -7.05 28.16 2.20
N ASP A 97 -7.67 29.34 2.31
CA ASP A 97 -9.09 29.45 2.66
C ASP A 97 -10.01 28.91 1.57
N SER A 98 -9.64 29.08 0.29
CA SER A 98 -10.37 28.44 -0.80
C SER A 98 -10.28 26.93 -0.73
N ALA A 99 -9.10 26.37 -0.41
CA ALA A 99 -8.91 24.94 -0.21
C ALA A 99 -9.76 24.41 0.97
N ARG A 100 -9.74 25.11 2.12
CA ARG A 100 -10.60 24.78 3.28
C ARG A 100 -12.08 24.78 2.93
N ARG A 101 -12.56 25.83 2.25
CA ARG A 101 -13.96 25.91 1.81
C ARG A 101 -14.34 24.74 0.89
N LYS A 102 -13.47 24.39 -0.08
CA LYS A 102 -13.69 23.24 -0.96
C LYS A 102 -13.74 21.92 -0.17
N PHE A 103 -12.89 21.74 0.84
CA PHE A 103 -12.95 20.56 1.69
C PHE A 103 -14.24 20.47 2.50
N ALA A 104 -14.71 21.58 3.07
CA ALA A 104 -15.98 21.65 3.79
C ALA A 104 -17.18 21.38 2.86
N GLU A 105 -17.18 21.96 1.67
CA GLU A 105 -18.22 21.73 0.65
C GLU A 105 -18.27 20.25 0.21
N GLN A 106 -17.12 19.64 -0.04
CA GLN A 106 -17.03 18.21 -0.38
C GLN A 106 -17.56 17.29 0.73
N GLN A 107 -17.39 17.70 1.99
CA GLN A 107 -17.93 16.97 3.12
C GLN A 107 -19.45 17.17 3.24
N SER A 108 -19.94 18.40 3.07
CA SER A 108 -21.37 18.72 3.04
C SER A 108 -22.10 17.91 1.96
N ASN A 109 -21.56 17.91 0.73
CA ASN A 109 -22.10 17.14 -0.38
C ASN A 109 -22.14 15.63 -0.08
N ALA A 110 -21.14 15.10 0.62
CA ALA A 110 -21.14 13.70 1.03
C ALA A 110 -22.29 13.40 2.00
N TYR A 111 -22.58 14.27 2.98
CA TYR A 111 -23.74 14.07 3.86
C TYR A 111 -25.07 14.12 3.10
N ILE A 112 -25.20 15.02 2.12
CA ILE A 112 -26.40 15.10 1.27
C ILE A 112 -26.59 13.80 0.48
N ILE A 113 -25.52 13.31 -0.14
CA ILE A 113 -25.57 12.04 -0.89
C ILE A 113 -25.94 10.90 0.05
N LEU A 114 -25.31 10.82 1.23
CA LEU A 114 -25.60 9.78 2.22
C LEU A 114 -27.08 9.71 2.59
N ASP A 115 -27.71 10.86 2.90
CA ASP A 115 -29.14 10.91 3.25
C ASP A 115 -30.04 10.48 2.08
N LYS A 116 -29.70 10.90 0.86
CA LYS A 116 -30.46 10.53 -0.34
C LYS A 116 -30.29 9.05 -0.70
N THR A 117 -29.07 8.52 -0.66
CA THR A 117 -28.78 7.11 -0.98
C THR A 117 -29.36 6.14 0.05
N LYS A 118 -29.52 6.56 1.31
CA LYS A 118 -30.24 5.78 2.33
C LYS A 118 -31.69 5.47 1.91
N LYS A 119 -32.30 6.36 1.14
CA LYS A 119 -33.68 6.24 0.61
C LYS A 119 -33.71 5.64 -0.80
N SER A 120 -32.57 5.12 -1.30
CA SER A 120 -32.49 4.50 -2.62
C SER A 120 -33.40 3.28 -2.71
N VAL A 121 -34.07 3.13 -3.86
CA VAL A 121 -34.82 1.92 -4.21
C VAL A 121 -33.90 0.79 -4.70
N ASN A 122 -32.65 1.11 -5.07
CA ASN A 122 -31.66 0.11 -5.43
C ASN A 122 -31.11 -0.56 -4.16
N LYS A 123 -31.36 -1.87 -4.04
CA LYS A 123 -30.99 -2.70 -2.88
C LYS A 123 -29.49 -2.64 -2.59
N GLN A 124 -28.65 -2.81 -3.61
CA GLN A 124 -27.19 -2.83 -3.46
C GLN A 124 -26.65 -1.50 -2.93
N ILE A 125 -27.12 -0.36 -3.47
CA ILE A 125 -26.74 0.97 -2.95
C ILE A 125 -27.13 1.09 -1.47
N LYS A 126 -28.33 0.64 -1.11
CA LYS A 126 -28.84 0.71 0.26
C LYS A 126 -27.98 -0.12 1.22
N GLU A 127 -27.59 -1.32 0.81
CA GLU A 127 -26.76 -2.24 1.60
C GLU A 127 -25.34 -1.68 1.83
N ASN A 128 -24.66 -1.20 0.78
CA ASN A 128 -23.31 -0.63 0.93
C ASN A 128 -23.28 0.68 1.71
N ILE A 129 -24.35 1.47 1.66
CA ILE A 129 -24.43 2.72 2.40
C ILE A 129 -24.75 2.53 3.87
N TYR A 130 -25.47 1.46 4.22
CA TYR A 130 -25.88 1.20 5.60
C TYR A 130 -24.74 1.31 6.63
N PRO A 131 -23.58 0.65 6.47
CA PRO A 131 -22.52 0.72 7.47
C PRO A 131 -21.87 2.11 7.55
N ILE A 132 -21.76 2.83 6.44
CA ILE A 132 -21.30 4.23 6.41
C ILE A 132 -22.26 5.11 7.22
N TRP A 133 -23.56 4.95 6.98
CA TRP A 133 -24.60 5.69 7.66
C TRP A 133 -24.59 5.42 9.17
N LYS A 134 -24.51 4.16 9.60
CA LYS A 134 -24.44 3.80 11.02
C LYS A 134 -23.24 4.38 11.73
N TRP A 135 -22.07 4.36 11.09
CA TRP A 135 -20.90 5.01 11.64
C TRP A 135 -21.07 6.53 11.75
N VAL A 136 -21.65 7.18 10.73
CA VAL A 136 -21.96 8.63 10.78
C VAL A 136 -22.97 8.97 11.89
N GLU A 137 -23.99 8.14 12.11
CA GLU A 137 -24.91 8.29 13.24
C GLU A 137 -24.19 8.15 14.57
N ALA A 138 -23.30 7.17 14.71
CA ALA A 138 -22.50 7.00 15.92
C ALA A 138 -21.61 8.23 16.19
N MET A 139 -20.99 8.80 15.15
CA MET A 139 -20.19 10.02 15.30
C MET A 139 -21.03 11.22 15.75
N LYS A 140 -22.23 11.40 15.19
CA LYS A 140 -23.14 12.50 15.57
C LYS A 140 -23.64 12.35 17.00
N ASN A 141 -23.76 11.12 17.48
CA ASN A 141 -24.27 10.78 18.81
C ASN A 141 -23.16 10.34 19.78
N LYS A 142 -21.90 10.69 19.52
CA LYS A 142 -20.73 10.22 20.30
C LYS A 142 -20.83 10.49 21.82
N ASP A 143 -21.62 11.50 22.21
CA ASP A 143 -21.83 11.92 23.60
C ASP A 143 -23.19 11.45 24.17
N ASN A 144 -23.98 10.68 23.41
CA ASN A 144 -25.29 10.14 23.79
C ASN A 144 -25.25 8.62 23.92
N ALA A 145 -25.10 8.12 25.15
CA ALA A 145 -24.94 6.69 25.42
C ALA A 145 -26.15 5.84 25.00
N ILE A 146 -27.37 6.37 25.12
CA ILE A 146 -28.61 5.65 24.77
C ILE A 146 -28.66 5.41 23.26
N GLU A 147 -28.40 6.46 22.47
CA GLU A 147 -28.38 6.34 21.01
C GLU A 147 -27.22 5.48 20.53
N LEU A 148 -26.03 5.59 21.14
CA LEU A 148 -24.91 4.70 20.81
C LEU A 148 -25.20 3.24 21.14
N GLN A 149 -25.90 2.96 22.24
CA GLN A 149 -26.32 1.60 22.58
C GLN A 149 -27.26 1.03 21.52
N LYS A 150 -28.24 1.83 21.08
CA LYS A 150 -29.16 1.45 20.00
C LYS A 150 -28.41 1.18 18.69
N ILE A 151 -27.54 2.09 18.28
CA ILE A 151 -26.72 1.94 17.06
C ILE A 151 -25.84 0.69 17.15
N GLY A 152 -25.20 0.46 18.30
CA GLY A 152 -24.37 -0.73 18.53
C GLY A 152 -25.14 -2.04 18.42
N ASN A 153 -26.35 -2.11 19.00
CA ASN A 153 -27.21 -3.29 18.88
C ASN A 153 -27.67 -3.53 17.44
N GLU A 154 -28.10 -2.48 16.74
CA GLU A 154 -28.49 -2.56 15.33
C GLU A 154 -27.32 -3.02 14.44
N TYR A 155 -26.10 -2.54 14.72
CA TYR A 155 -24.91 -2.97 14.00
C TYR A 155 -24.49 -4.41 14.35
N LEU A 156 -24.68 -4.83 15.60
CA LEU A 156 -24.44 -6.21 16.02
C LEU A 156 -25.37 -7.18 15.29
N SER A 157 -26.66 -6.85 15.15
CA SER A 157 -27.59 -7.63 14.32
C SER A 157 -27.14 -7.69 12.86
N TYR A 158 -26.76 -6.54 12.28
CA TYR A 158 -26.28 -6.46 10.91
C TYR A 158 -24.98 -7.27 10.64
N LEU A 159 -24.10 -7.41 11.63
CA LEU A 159 -22.91 -8.25 11.52
C LEU A 159 -23.23 -9.75 11.49
N ASN A 160 -24.38 -10.17 12.05
CA ASN A 160 -24.84 -11.57 12.03
C ASN A 160 -25.63 -11.94 10.77
N GLU A 161 -26.03 -10.96 9.97
CA GLU A 161 -26.72 -11.22 8.70
C GLU A 161 -25.75 -11.87 7.70
N ASP A 162 -26.24 -12.89 7.00
CA ASP A 162 -25.55 -13.55 5.87
C ASP A 162 -25.51 -12.60 4.66
N SER A 163 -24.60 -11.63 4.71
CA SER A 163 -24.38 -10.65 3.66
C SER A 163 -22.90 -10.31 3.51
N ASP A 164 -22.56 -9.69 2.38
CA ASP A 164 -21.19 -9.45 1.97
C ASP A 164 -20.37 -8.66 3.00
N PHE A 165 -19.42 -9.34 3.64
CA PHE A 165 -18.61 -8.77 4.71
C PHE A 165 -17.50 -7.84 4.20
N TYR A 166 -16.92 -8.15 3.03
CA TYR A 166 -15.80 -7.43 2.44
C TYR A 166 -16.26 -6.20 1.66
N ASN A 167 -17.17 -6.35 0.70
CA ASN A 167 -17.60 -5.25 -0.18
C ASN A 167 -18.31 -4.15 0.61
N GLN A 168 -19.09 -4.51 1.64
CA GLN A 168 -19.75 -3.57 2.54
C GLN A 168 -18.80 -2.99 3.62
N ARG A 169 -17.54 -3.45 3.66
CA ARG A 169 -16.50 -3.06 4.63
C ARG A 169 -17.00 -3.16 6.08
N LYS A 170 -17.76 -4.22 6.42
CA LYS A 170 -18.45 -4.34 7.71
C LYS A 170 -17.49 -4.21 8.91
N ALA A 171 -16.32 -4.85 8.83
CA ALA A 171 -15.31 -4.80 9.87
C ALA A 171 -14.79 -3.36 10.12
N ARG A 172 -14.55 -2.57 9.07
CA ARG A 172 -14.07 -1.19 9.18
C ARG A 172 -15.01 -0.36 10.05
N TYR A 173 -16.26 -0.25 9.63
CA TYR A 173 -17.22 0.60 10.33
C TYR A 173 -17.62 0.04 11.69
N GLY A 174 -17.67 -1.28 11.85
CA GLY A 174 -17.90 -1.92 13.15
C GLY A 174 -16.81 -1.59 14.17
N LEU A 175 -15.53 -1.67 13.76
CA LEU A 175 -14.41 -1.28 14.60
C LEU A 175 -14.46 0.22 14.94
N MET A 176 -14.78 1.08 13.97
CA MET A 176 -14.92 2.52 14.22
C MET A 176 -16.06 2.86 15.20
N ILE A 177 -17.22 2.20 15.06
CA ILE A 177 -18.35 2.33 15.99
C ILE A 177 -17.93 1.86 17.39
N SER A 178 -17.31 0.68 17.49
CA SER A 178 -16.81 0.16 18.77
C SER A 178 -15.79 1.10 19.42
N GLY A 179 -14.93 1.75 18.64
CA GLY A 179 -13.96 2.74 19.13
C GLY A 179 -14.61 4.01 19.69
N ILE A 180 -15.74 4.45 19.15
CA ILE A 180 -16.54 5.54 19.73
C ILE A 180 -17.14 5.07 21.07
N MET A 181 -17.72 3.87 21.08
CA MET A 181 -18.37 3.29 22.26
C MET A 181 -17.40 3.03 23.42
N ASN A 182 -16.15 2.63 23.14
CA ASN A 182 -15.12 2.37 24.15
C ASN A 182 -14.77 3.58 25.03
N LYS A 183 -15.16 4.79 24.62
CA LYS A 183 -15.02 6.01 25.42
C LYS A 183 -16.02 6.09 26.58
N SER A 184 -17.03 5.22 26.61
CA SER A 184 -18.04 5.14 27.67
C SER A 184 -17.95 3.79 28.37
N ASP A 185 -17.73 3.80 29.69
CA ASP A 185 -17.66 2.58 30.50
C ASP A 185 -18.93 1.73 30.39
N GLN A 186 -20.10 2.37 30.27
CA GLN A 186 -21.39 1.70 30.10
C GLN A 186 -21.45 0.89 28.80
N LEU A 187 -20.78 1.35 27.74
CA LEU A 187 -20.89 0.76 26.40
C LEU A 187 -19.76 -0.22 26.08
N LYS A 188 -18.70 -0.27 26.89
CA LYS A 188 -17.58 -1.21 26.72
C LYS A 188 -18.02 -2.66 26.50
N PRO A 189 -18.98 -3.24 27.27
CA PRO A 189 -19.41 -4.62 27.03
C PRO A 189 -20.00 -4.85 25.64
N LEU A 190 -20.75 -3.87 25.10
CA LEU A 190 -21.32 -3.98 23.75
C LEU A 190 -20.26 -3.74 22.67
N ALA A 191 -19.30 -2.83 22.92
CA ALA A 191 -18.17 -2.62 22.04
C ALA A 191 -17.30 -3.89 21.91
N VAL A 192 -17.05 -4.60 23.01
CA VAL A 192 -16.34 -5.89 23.01
C VAL A 192 -17.11 -6.93 22.21
N LYS A 193 -18.43 -7.07 22.41
CA LYS A 193 -19.25 -8.01 21.62
C LYS A 193 -19.19 -7.73 20.11
N LEU A 194 -19.19 -6.45 19.71
CA LEU A 194 -19.01 -6.07 18.30
C LEU A 194 -17.63 -6.51 17.79
N GLN A 195 -16.58 -6.28 18.57
CA GLN A 195 -15.21 -6.69 18.21
C GLN A 195 -15.08 -8.21 18.11
N ASP A 196 -15.63 -8.96 19.07
CA ASP A 196 -15.59 -10.43 19.05
C ASP A 196 -16.27 -10.99 17.80
N LEU A 197 -17.45 -10.50 17.44
CA LEU A 197 -18.14 -10.96 16.23
C LEU A 197 -17.39 -10.59 14.94
N ILE A 198 -16.77 -9.41 14.89
CA ILE A 198 -15.90 -9.02 13.77
C ILE A 198 -14.69 -9.95 13.70
N TYR A 199 -14.07 -10.26 14.85
CA TYR A 199 -12.94 -11.17 14.94
C TYR A 199 -13.33 -12.55 14.40
N ASP A 200 -14.46 -13.10 14.83
CA ASP A 200 -14.92 -14.43 14.42
C ASP A 200 -15.17 -14.51 12.91
N ASN A 201 -15.82 -13.50 12.32
CA ASN A 201 -16.03 -13.42 10.87
C ASN A 201 -14.69 -13.35 10.10
N LEU A 202 -13.75 -12.52 10.55
CA LEU A 202 -12.43 -12.41 9.94
C LEU A 202 -11.63 -13.72 10.08
N ASN A 203 -11.68 -14.35 11.25
CA ASN A 203 -10.99 -15.60 11.55
C ASN A 203 -11.55 -16.77 10.74
N GLN A 204 -12.88 -16.81 10.53
CA GLN A 204 -13.51 -17.81 9.67
C GLN A 204 -12.98 -17.71 8.23
N TYR A 205 -12.85 -16.51 7.68
CA TYR A 205 -12.25 -16.33 6.35
C TYR A 205 -10.78 -16.79 6.34
N ILE A 206 -9.99 -16.30 7.29
CA ILE A 206 -8.55 -16.60 7.41
C ILE A 206 -8.27 -18.10 7.55
N SER A 207 -9.11 -18.83 8.28
CA SER A 207 -8.96 -20.28 8.51
C SER A 207 -9.40 -21.16 7.34
N THR A 208 -10.27 -20.65 6.46
CA THR A 208 -10.85 -21.41 5.34
C THR A 208 -10.16 -21.14 4.00
N HIS A 209 -9.50 -19.99 3.85
CA HIS A 209 -8.87 -19.58 2.59
C HIS A 209 -7.37 -19.90 2.61
N SER A 210 -6.98 -20.92 1.84
CA SER A 210 -5.59 -21.39 1.76
C SER A 210 -4.67 -20.45 0.98
N THR A 211 -3.37 -20.52 1.27
CA THR A 211 -2.32 -19.83 0.52
C THR A 211 -2.11 -20.51 -0.85
N GLN A 212 -3.01 -20.25 -1.80
CA GLN A 212 -2.81 -20.72 -3.17
C GLN A 212 -1.67 -19.95 -3.84
N ASN A 213 -0.90 -20.65 -4.68
CA ASN A 213 0.27 -20.06 -5.36
C ASN A 213 -0.11 -19.10 -6.50
N GLU A 214 -1.34 -19.22 -7.02
CA GLU A 214 -1.87 -18.36 -8.08
C GLU A 214 -3.24 -17.81 -7.67
N LEU A 215 -3.24 -16.59 -7.13
CA LEU A 215 -4.46 -15.85 -6.83
C LEU A 215 -4.78 -14.88 -7.98
N SER A 216 -6.04 -14.89 -8.41
CA SER A 216 -6.61 -13.82 -9.21
C SER A 216 -6.50 -12.47 -8.47
N ARG A 217 -6.72 -11.37 -9.19
CA ARG A 217 -6.63 -10.04 -8.59
C ARG A 217 -7.69 -9.82 -7.50
N GLU A 218 -8.90 -10.34 -7.70
CA GLU A 218 -10.02 -10.24 -6.76
C GLU A 218 -9.69 -11.00 -5.47
N GLU A 219 -9.23 -12.24 -5.59
CA GLU A 219 -8.79 -13.04 -4.42
C GLU A 219 -7.63 -12.39 -3.66
N LYS A 220 -6.70 -11.71 -4.37
CA LYS A 220 -5.65 -10.92 -3.72
C LYS A 220 -6.22 -9.76 -2.92
N MET A 221 -7.22 -9.05 -3.45
CA MET A 221 -7.83 -7.90 -2.77
C MET A 221 -8.57 -8.34 -1.51
N ASP A 222 -9.35 -9.42 -1.59
CA ASP A 222 -10.03 -10.00 -0.44
C ASP A 222 -9.01 -10.43 0.61
N ARG A 223 -8.04 -11.26 0.22
CA ARG A 223 -6.97 -11.71 1.11
C ARG A 223 -6.25 -10.55 1.78
N ALA A 224 -5.89 -9.52 1.03
CA ALA A 224 -5.18 -8.36 1.56
C ALA A 224 -6.01 -7.61 2.60
N TRP A 225 -7.30 -7.40 2.35
CA TRP A 225 -8.18 -6.74 3.30
C TRP A 225 -8.47 -7.60 4.53
N TYR A 226 -8.80 -8.89 4.36
CA TYR A 226 -9.05 -9.79 5.50
C TYR A 226 -7.83 -9.92 6.39
N ARG A 227 -6.63 -10.09 5.81
CA ARG A 227 -5.37 -10.10 6.55
C ARG A 227 -5.15 -8.77 7.28
N TYR A 228 -5.30 -7.64 6.60
CA TYR A 228 -5.13 -6.33 7.22
C TYR A 228 -6.12 -6.10 8.38
N MET A 229 -7.40 -6.39 8.17
CA MET A 229 -8.44 -6.20 9.17
C MET A 229 -8.27 -7.15 10.35
N PHE A 230 -7.86 -8.41 10.10
CA PHE A 230 -7.54 -9.36 11.16
C PHE A 230 -6.32 -8.92 11.96
N ALA A 231 -5.30 -8.37 11.31
CA ALA A 231 -4.15 -7.79 12.00
C ALA A 231 -4.55 -6.56 12.83
N ALA A 232 -5.35 -5.67 12.26
CA ALA A 232 -5.82 -4.44 12.90
C ALA A 232 -6.67 -4.72 14.14
N ILE A 233 -7.61 -5.67 14.08
CA ILE A 233 -8.43 -6.01 15.25
C ILE A 233 -7.58 -6.62 16.37
N ASN A 234 -6.63 -7.50 16.06
CA ASN A 234 -5.72 -8.04 17.06
C ASN A 234 -4.85 -6.95 17.70
N PHE A 235 -4.38 -5.97 16.92
CA PHE A 235 -3.67 -4.81 17.46
C PHE A 235 -4.56 -3.94 18.38
N ILE A 236 -5.81 -3.68 17.98
CA ILE A 236 -6.77 -2.95 18.81
C ILE A 236 -7.04 -3.70 20.12
N SER A 237 -7.26 -5.02 20.06
CA SER A 237 -7.47 -5.88 21.23
C SER A 237 -6.27 -5.87 22.19
N ALA A 238 -5.05 -5.85 21.65
CA ALA A 238 -3.82 -5.75 22.45
C ALA A 238 -3.75 -4.45 23.27
N GLY A 239 -4.29 -3.34 22.75
CA GLY A 239 -4.39 -2.07 23.47
C GLY A 239 -5.42 -2.06 24.59
N ASN A 240 -6.40 -2.97 24.55
CA ASN A 240 -7.49 -3.07 25.51
C ASN A 240 -7.26 -4.14 26.59
N THR A 241 -6.24 -4.99 26.42
CA THR A 241 -5.98 -6.12 27.33
C THR A 241 -5.02 -5.74 28.45
N VAL A 242 -5.38 -6.10 29.69
CA VAL A 242 -4.55 -5.84 30.89
C VAL A 242 -3.47 -6.93 31.07
N ASN A 243 -3.77 -8.18 30.69
CA ASN A 243 -2.83 -9.28 30.79
C ASN A 243 -1.72 -9.16 29.73
N LYS A 244 -0.47 -9.09 30.19
CA LYS A 244 0.69 -8.93 29.30
C LYS A 244 0.90 -10.10 28.33
N ALA A 245 0.63 -11.33 28.74
CA ALA A 245 0.78 -12.49 27.87
C ALA A 245 -0.25 -12.47 26.72
N ASP A 246 -1.48 -12.11 27.01
CA ASP A 246 -2.55 -11.98 26.02
C ASP A 246 -2.32 -10.78 25.08
N GLN A 247 -1.78 -9.67 25.61
CA GLN A 247 -1.32 -8.54 24.81
C GLN A 247 -0.24 -8.98 23.80
N ILE A 248 0.79 -9.69 24.26
CA ILE A 248 1.86 -10.20 23.39
C ILE A 248 1.31 -11.15 22.34
N LYS A 249 0.41 -12.07 22.73
CA LYS A 249 -0.25 -12.99 21.80
C LYS A 249 -1.02 -12.25 20.71
N SER A 250 -1.76 -11.20 21.07
CA SER A 250 -2.52 -10.39 20.13
C SER A 250 -1.60 -9.60 19.19
N LEU A 251 -0.52 -8.99 19.71
CA LEU A 251 0.47 -8.31 18.86
C LEU A 251 1.19 -9.27 17.93
N LYS A 252 1.47 -10.50 18.37
CA LYS A 252 2.03 -11.54 17.51
C LYS A 252 1.10 -11.85 16.34
N LEU A 253 -0.19 -12.07 16.59
CA LEU A 253 -1.18 -12.28 15.53
C LEU A 253 -1.27 -11.06 14.60
N ALA A 254 -1.25 -9.84 15.15
CA ALA A 254 -1.22 -8.63 14.34
C ALA A 254 0.01 -8.59 13.39
N SER A 255 1.17 -8.98 13.90
CA SER A 255 2.40 -9.07 13.10
C SER A 255 2.31 -10.16 12.03
N GLU A 256 1.85 -11.38 12.37
CA GLU A 256 1.80 -12.53 11.45
C GLU A 256 0.79 -12.32 10.31
N PHE A 257 -0.31 -11.63 10.58
CA PHE A 257 -1.34 -11.32 9.61
C PHE A 257 -1.19 -9.94 8.96
N SER A 258 -0.10 -9.22 9.24
CA SER A 258 0.24 -8.02 8.48
C SER A 258 0.32 -8.33 6.96
N PRO A 259 -0.09 -7.40 6.09
CA PRO A 259 0.00 -7.56 4.64
C PRO A 259 1.38 -8.00 4.17
N ASP A 260 1.44 -9.09 3.41
CA ASP A 260 2.69 -9.65 2.89
C ASP A 260 3.01 -9.16 1.47
N ALA A 261 4.01 -9.76 0.81
CA ALA A 261 4.43 -9.37 -0.53
C ALA A 261 3.30 -9.48 -1.58
N ILE A 262 2.36 -10.42 -1.41
CA ILE A 262 1.22 -10.58 -2.31
C ILE A 262 0.21 -9.46 -2.05
N ASP A 263 -0.14 -9.24 -0.79
CA ASP A 263 -1.11 -8.21 -0.38
C ASP A 263 -0.64 -6.80 -0.75
N ASN A 264 0.68 -6.57 -0.68
CA ASN A 264 1.31 -5.31 -1.05
C ASN A 264 1.22 -4.98 -2.55
N THR A 265 0.83 -5.93 -3.41
CA THR A 265 0.53 -5.63 -4.82
C THR A 265 -0.84 -4.98 -5.01
N VAL A 266 -1.73 -5.06 -4.01
CA VAL A 266 -3.12 -4.58 -4.07
C VAL A 266 -3.46 -3.73 -2.84
N LYS A 267 -2.52 -2.88 -2.40
CA LYS A 267 -2.67 -1.99 -1.22
C LYS A 267 -3.95 -1.15 -1.21
N SER A 268 -4.52 -0.87 -2.37
CA SER A 268 -5.81 -0.18 -2.51
C SER A 268 -6.94 -0.87 -1.75
N ALA A 269 -6.88 -2.20 -1.55
CA ALA A 269 -7.91 -2.97 -0.87
C ALA A 269 -8.07 -2.59 0.61
N TYR A 270 -7.00 -2.15 1.28
CA TYR A 270 -7.01 -1.80 2.70
C TYR A 270 -6.50 -0.37 3.00
N PHE A 271 -6.25 0.42 1.95
CA PHE A 271 -5.64 1.74 2.08
C PHE A 271 -6.41 2.66 3.02
N TYR A 272 -7.72 2.78 2.82
CA TYR A 272 -8.56 3.64 3.63
C TYR A 272 -8.80 3.09 5.04
N ASP A 273 -8.77 1.77 5.23
CA ASP A 273 -8.92 1.13 6.54
C ASP A 273 -7.81 1.59 7.50
N MET A 274 -6.55 1.64 7.03
CA MET A 274 -5.42 2.15 7.82
C MET A 274 -5.70 3.52 8.42
N PHE A 275 -6.15 4.46 7.59
CA PHE A 275 -6.38 5.83 8.03
C PHE A 275 -7.62 5.95 8.92
N PHE A 276 -8.68 5.23 8.61
CA PHE A 276 -9.88 5.26 9.44
C PHE A 276 -9.67 4.69 10.83
N LEU A 277 -8.82 3.68 10.96
CA LEU A 277 -8.54 3.03 12.25
C LEU A 277 -7.40 3.69 13.02
N PHE A 278 -6.41 4.27 12.34
CA PHE A 278 -5.15 4.71 12.98
C PHE A 278 -4.74 6.16 12.68
N ASP A 279 -5.48 6.88 11.83
CA ASP A 279 -5.21 8.27 11.41
C ASP A 279 -3.80 8.49 10.82
N LYS A 280 -3.17 7.42 10.33
CA LYS A 280 -1.84 7.43 9.70
C LYS A 280 -1.64 6.20 8.83
N GLU A 281 -0.62 6.24 8.00
CA GLU A 281 -0.12 5.06 7.30
C GLU A 281 0.36 4.03 8.33
N LYS A 282 -0.25 2.84 8.34
CA LYS A 282 0.13 1.72 9.21
C LYS A 282 0.00 0.41 8.44
N TYR A 283 0.97 0.15 7.57
CA TYR A 283 0.99 -0.99 6.64
C TYR A 283 1.34 -2.33 7.30
N SER A 284 1.95 -2.32 8.48
CA SER A 284 2.38 -3.51 9.21
C SER A 284 2.31 -3.27 10.72
N PHE A 285 2.24 -4.36 11.48
CA PHE A 285 2.28 -4.40 12.94
C PHE A 285 3.54 -5.11 13.48
N GLU A 286 4.51 -5.39 12.59
CA GLU A 286 5.77 -6.05 12.96
C GLU A 286 6.58 -5.25 13.99
N GLU A 287 6.68 -3.93 13.86
CA GLU A 287 7.40 -3.10 14.84
C GLU A 287 6.73 -3.13 16.23
N ASP A 288 5.39 -3.18 16.27
CA ASP A 288 4.65 -3.23 17.54
C ASP A 288 4.89 -4.56 18.27
N TYR A 289 4.92 -5.68 17.56
CA TYR A 289 5.26 -6.98 18.16
C TYR A 289 6.73 -7.07 18.54
N LEU A 290 7.64 -6.60 17.67
CA LEU A 290 9.08 -6.58 17.92
C LEU A 290 9.42 -5.89 19.26
N ALA A 291 8.73 -4.79 19.57
CA ALA A 291 8.92 -4.04 20.82
C ALA A 291 8.61 -4.88 22.08
N THR A 292 7.87 -5.98 21.95
CA THR A 292 7.50 -6.86 23.07
C THR A 292 8.42 -8.07 23.26
N ILE A 293 9.21 -8.42 22.24
CA ILE A 293 10.09 -9.59 22.30
C ILE A 293 11.18 -9.33 23.34
N ALA A 294 11.36 -10.25 24.28
CA ALA A 294 12.40 -10.13 25.30
C ALA A 294 13.75 -10.69 24.85
N SER A 295 13.74 -11.84 24.17
CA SER A 295 14.94 -12.55 23.71
C SER A 295 15.62 -11.82 22.57
N ASP A 296 16.91 -11.47 22.73
CA ASP A 296 17.69 -10.85 21.66
C ASP A 296 17.85 -11.77 20.44
N ASP A 297 17.87 -13.10 20.64
CA ASP A 297 17.96 -14.06 19.54
C ASP A 297 16.65 -14.07 18.72
N ASP A 298 15.50 -13.95 19.37
CA ASP A 298 14.21 -13.88 18.67
C ASP A 298 13.97 -12.51 18.03
N LYS A 299 14.45 -11.43 18.67
CA LYS A 299 14.51 -10.11 18.03
C LYS A 299 15.38 -10.17 16.78
N LEU A 300 16.57 -10.76 16.87
CA LEU A 300 17.48 -10.87 15.72
C LEU A 300 16.79 -11.59 14.57
N LYS A 301 16.16 -12.74 14.80
CA LYS A 301 15.39 -13.46 13.77
C LYS A 301 14.32 -12.58 13.12
N MET A 302 13.55 -11.87 13.94
CA MET A 302 12.47 -11.02 13.45
C MET A 302 12.99 -9.80 12.67
N VAL A 303 13.95 -9.06 13.23
CA VAL A 303 14.55 -7.89 12.56
C VAL A 303 15.26 -8.33 11.27
N MET A 304 15.90 -9.50 11.26
CA MET A 304 16.45 -10.08 10.04
C MET A 304 15.36 -10.35 9.00
N ALA A 305 14.26 -11.01 9.35
CA ALA A 305 13.15 -11.22 8.42
C ALA A 305 12.55 -9.90 7.89
N MET A 306 12.40 -8.88 8.74
CA MET A 306 11.95 -7.54 8.36
C MET A 306 12.93 -6.87 7.40
N SER A 307 14.23 -7.01 7.65
CA SER A 307 15.29 -6.41 6.82
C SER A 307 15.37 -6.99 5.41
N MET A 308 14.88 -8.21 5.19
CA MET A 308 14.76 -8.78 3.85
C MET A 308 13.72 -8.05 2.99
N LYS A 309 12.69 -7.47 3.63
CA LYS A 309 11.63 -6.70 2.97
C LYS A 309 12.01 -5.21 2.85
N ASP A 310 12.66 -4.67 3.88
CA ASP A 310 13.04 -3.25 3.98
C ASP A 310 14.43 -3.11 4.64
N PRO A 311 15.47 -2.77 3.88
CA PRO A 311 16.85 -2.81 4.35
C PRO A 311 17.15 -1.80 5.47
N LYS A 312 16.24 -0.84 5.74
CA LYS A 312 16.38 0.08 6.87
C LYS A 312 16.55 -0.64 8.22
N TYR A 313 16.04 -1.87 8.34
CA TYR A 313 16.14 -2.67 9.56
C TYR A 313 17.50 -3.40 9.70
N LYS A 314 18.33 -3.44 8.65
CA LYS A 314 19.64 -4.14 8.67
C LYS A 314 20.54 -3.66 9.81
N ALA A 315 20.57 -2.36 10.07
CA ALA A 315 21.36 -1.79 11.16
C ALA A 315 20.94 -2.33 12.54
N GLY A 316 19.63 -2.47 12.77
CA GLY A 316 19.08 -3.08 13.99
C GLY A 316 19.48 -4.55 14.12
N ALA A 317 19.42 -5.30 13.03
CA ALA A 317 19.87 -6.69 13.04
C ALA A 317 21.38 -6.81 13.31
N LYS A 318 22.20 -5.94 12.73
CA LYS A 318 23.65 -5.88 13.00
C LYS A 318 23.95 -5.61 14.47
N ALA A 319 23.18 -4.73 15.10
CA ALA A 319 23.34 -4.40 16.53
C ALA A 319 22.98 -5.57 17.46
N LEU A 320 22.03 -6.43 17.05
CA LEU A 320 21.63 -7.63 17.80
C LEU A 320 22.53 -8.84 17.54
N TYR A 321 23.34 -8.81 16.48
CA TYR A 321 24.20 -9.92 16.10
C TYR A 321 25.45 -9.99 16.98
N LYS A 322 25.69 -11.15 17.59
CA LYS A 322 26.69 -11.33 18.66
C LYS A 322 28.12 -11.58 18.19
N GLU A 323 28.32 -12.07 16.97
CA GLU A 323 29.67 -12.42 16.47
C GLU A 323 30.32 -11.23 15.72
N PRO A 324 31.37 -10.59 16.28
CA PRO A 324 32.01 -9.46 15.63
C PRO A 324 32.63 -9.84 14.29
N GLY A 325 32.53 -8.96 13.29
CA GLY A 325 33.15 -9.13 11.98
C GLY A 325 32.43 -10.10 11.02
N LYS A 326 31.52 -10.96 11.49
CA LYS A 326 30.83 -11.96 10.65
C LYS A 326 29.44 -11.58 10.16
N PHE A 327 28.93 -10.40 10.56
CA PHE A 327 27.59 -9.98 10.16
C PHE A 327 27.40 -9.90 8.64
N GLY A 328 28.43 -9.54 7.87
CA GLY A 328 28.34 -9.48 6.42
C GLY A 328 28.06 -10.85 5.78
N GLU A 329 28.74 -11.89 6.26
CA GLU A 329 28.53 -13.28 5.81
C GLU A 329 27.15 -13.80 6.24
N TYR A 330 26.76 -13.50 7.48
CA TYR A 330 25.43 -13.85 8.00
C TYR A 330 24.32 -13.15 7.20
N TRP A 331 24.44 -11.85 6.96
CA TRP A 331 23.53 -11.04 6.14
C TRP A 331 23.33 -11.65 4.76
N LEU A 332 24.44 -11.97 4.08
CA LEU A 332 24.40 -12.52 2.73
C LEU A 332 23.79 -13.92 2.72
N THR A 333 24.08 -14.73 3.73
CA THR A 333 23.49 -16.06 3.92
C THR A 333 21.97 -15.97 4.09
N GLU A 334 21.49 -15.08 4.96
CA GLU A 334 20.05 -14.86 5.15
C GLU A 334 19.40 -14.29 3.89
N PHE A 335 19.99 -13.27 3.27
CA PHE A 335 19.49 -12.71 2.01
C PHE A 335 19.31 -13.80 0.94
N ASN A 336 20.26 -14.71 0.82
CA ASN A 336 20.19 -15.76 -0.19
C ASN A 336 19.16 -16.86 0.09
N LYS A 337 18.73 -17.03 1.35
CA LYS A 337 17.62 -17.92 1.70
C LYS A 337 16.28 -17.36 1.23
N TYR A 338 16.09 -16.04 1.32
CA TYR A 338 14.82 -15.38 1.00
C TYR A 338 14.74 -14.82 -0.42
N GLY A 339 15.87 -14.46 -1.02
CA GLY A 339 15.93 -13.86 -2.34
C GLY A 339 15.48 -14.83 -3.44
N LYS A 340 14.84 -14.28 -4.47
CA LYS A 340 14.44 -15.04 -5.67
C LYS A 340 15.66 -15.29 -6.55
N ILE A 341 15.70 -16.39 -7.29
CA ILE A 341 16.80 -16.63 -8.24
C ILE A 341 16.69 -15.63 -9.39
N ALA A 342 17.75 -14.87 -9.64
CA ALA A 342 17.80 -13.92 -10.75
C ALA A 342 17.83 -14.69 -12.08
N PRO A 343 16.95 -14.37 -13.04
CA PRO A 343 17.05 -14.93 -14.37
C PRO A 343 18.40 -14.58 -15.02
N LEU A 344 19.09 -15.60 -15.53
CA LEU A 344 20.30 -15.43 -16.30
C LEU A 344 19.96 -14.94 -17.70
N PHE A 345 20.81 -14.08 -18.28
CA PHE A 345 20.61 -13.55 -19.62
C PHE A 345 21.93 -13.15 -20.27
N SER A 346 21.88 -13.05 -21.60
CA SER A 346 22.94 -12.46 -22.40
C SER A 346 22.33 -11.49 -23.40
N LEU A 347 22.63 -10.18 -23.30
CA LEU A 347 22.06 -9.14 -24.15
C LEU A 347 23.17 -8.29 -24.79
N ALA A 348 22.94 -7.84 -26.02
CA ALA A 348 23.88 -6.95 -26.70
C ALA A 348 23.80 -5.52 -26.15
N LYS A 349 24.96 -4.93 -25.84
CA LYS A 349 25.11 -3.52 -25.52
C LYS A 349 25.10 -2.66 -26.79
N LEU A 350 24.90 -1.36 -26.60
CA LEU A 350 25.07 -0.37 -27.67
C LEU A 350 26.49 -0.33 -28.26
N ASP A 351 27.52 -0.81 -27.57
CA ASP A 351 28.87 -0.90 -28.14
C ASP A 351 29.13 -2.21 -28.91
N GLY A 352 28.12 -3.08 -29.02
CA GLY A 352 28.20 -4.39 -29.68
C GLY A 352 28.77 -5.51 -28.80
N SER A 353 29.31 -5.20 -27.62
CA SER A 353 29.74 -6.24 -26.66
C SER A 353 28.57 -6.73 -25.81
N LEU A 354 28.72 -7.88 -25.15
CA LEU A 354 27.62 -8.54 -24.44
C LEU A 354 27.58 -8.15 -22.96
N TYR A 355 26.37 -7.94 -22.47
CA TYR A 355 26.04 -8.13 -21.07
C TYR A 355 25.75 -9.58 -20.79
N GLN A 356 26.37 -10.13 -19.74
CA GLN A 356 26.03 -11.45 -19.24
C GLN A 356 25.70 -11.35 -17.76
N MET A 357 24.50 -11.82 -17.42
CA MET A 357 24.13 -12.07 -16.04
C MET A 357 24.51 -13.50 -15.70
N VAL A 358 25.46 -13.66 -14.78
CA VAL A 358 25.98 -14.95 -14.32
C VAL A 358 25.73 -15.12 -12.83
N ASN A 359 25.53 -16.36 -12.39
CA ASN A 359 25.52 -16.66 -10.95
C ASN A 359 26.92 -16.50 -10.37
N ASN A 360 27.00 -16.12 -9.08
CA ASN A 360 28.26 -15.98 -8.35
C ASN A 360 29.16 -14.84 -8.87
N SER A 361 28.56 -13.69 -9.20
CA SER A 361 29.33 -12.46 -9.39
C SER A 361 29.97 -12.07 -8.06
N ASN A 362 31.24 -11.64 -8.02
CA ASN A 362 31.87 -11.18 -6.77
C ASN A 362 31.32 -9.83 -6.24
N GLN A 363 30.28 -9.30 -6.88
CA GLN A 363 29.69 -7.97 -6.64
C GLN A 363 28.17 -8.05 -6.69
N TRP A 364 27.50 -7.10 -6.04
CA TRP A 364 26.07 -6.87 -6.26
C TRP A 364 25.85 -6.31 -7.67
N THR A 365 24.70 -6.58 -8.27
CA THR A 365 24.33 -6.06 -9.59
C THR A 365 22.98 -5.36 -9.54
N LEU A 366 22.93 -4.09 -9.93
CA LEU A 366 21.68 -3.40 -10.23
C LEU A 366 21.27 -3.70 -11.67
N VAL A 367 20.08 -4.26 -11.86
CA VAL A 367 19.43 -4.41 -13.16
C VAL A 367 18.29 -3.40 -13.24
N ASP A 368 18.38 -2.43 -14.15
CA ASP A 368 17.41 -1.34 -14.32
C ASP A 368 16.74 -1.40 -15.69
N PHE A 369 15.42 -1.61 -15.73
CA PHE A 369 14.61 -1.62 -16.94
C PHE A 369 13.99 -0.24 -17.15
N TRP A 370 14.21 0.35 -18.32
CA TRP A 370 13.78 1.73 -18.64
C TRP A 370 13.45 1.93 -20.12
N GLY A 371 12.99 3.12 -20.51
CA GLY A 371 12.82 3.51 -21.91
C GLY A 371 12.90 5.04 -22.08
N THR A 372 13.25 5.53 -23.27
CA THR A 372 13.36 6.98 -23.55
C THR A 372 12.01 7.68 -23.45
N TRP A 373 10.92 6.97 -23.72
CA TRP A 373 9.54 7.41 -23.55
C TRP A 373 9.09 7.45 -22.08
N CYS A 374 9.81 6.78 -21.17
CA CYS A 374 9.45 6.68 -19.76
C CYS A 374 9.89 7.95 -19.00
N SER A 375 8.95 8.87 -18.79
CA SER A 375 9.16 10.10 -18.01
C SER A 375 9.78 9.88 -16.61
N PRO A 376 9.27 8.95 -15.75
CA PRO A 376 9.90 8.72 -14.45
C PRO A 376 11.32 8.16 -14.57
N CYS A 377 11.60 7.30 -15.54
CA CYS A 377 12.95 6.79 -15.80
C CYS A 377 13.93 7.94 -16.09
N ARG A 378 13.58 8.81 -17.05
CA ARG A 378 14.42 9.96 -17.42
C ARG A 378 14.75 10.89 -16.24
N LYS A 379 13.82 11.02 -15.28
CA LYS A 379 14.06 11.81 -14.06
C LYS A 379 15.13 11.19 -13.15
N GLU A 380 15.29 9.87 -13.16
CA GLU A 380 16.26 9.14 -12.34
C GLU A 380 17.64 8.99 -13.02
N HIS A 381 17.74 9.22 -14.33
CA HIS A 381 19.00 9.03 -15.07
C HIS A 381 20.16 9.92 -14.63
N PRO A 382 19.97 11.18 -14.20
CA PRO A 382 21.05 11.96 -13.59
C PRO A 382 21.66 11.27 -12.36
N ASP A 383 20.81 10.68 -11.51
CA ASP A 383 21.24 9.93 -10.32
C ASP A 383 21.91 8.60 -10.71
N LEU A 384 21.39 7.92 -11.73
CA LEU A 384 21.99 6.71 -12.29
C LEU A 384 23.38 6.98 -12.86
N GLN A 385 23.55 8.07 -13.61
CA GLN A 385 24.84 8.51 -14.14
C GLN A 385 25.84 8.80 -13.02
N SER A 386 25.42 9.56 -11.99
CA SER A 386 26.25 9.84 -10.82
C SER A 386 26.66 8.56 -10.08
N THR A 387 25.74 7.60 -9.96
CA THR A 387 26.00 6.29 -9.33
C THR A 387 26.99 5.48 -10.14
N TYR A 388 26.82 5.42 -11.46
CA TYR A 388 27.74 4.74 -12.35
C TYR A 388 29.15 5.35 -12.31
N GLN A 389 29.28 6.67 -12.27
CA GLN A 389 30.58 7.31 -12.09
C GLN A 389 31.27 6.89 -10.78
N LYS A 390 30.52 6.75 -9.68
CA LYS A 390 31.05 6.24 -8.41
C LYS A 390 31.50 4.79 -8.48
N THR A 391 30.88 3.95 -9.33
CA THR A 391 31.38 2.58 -9.54
C THR A 391 32.67 2.58 -10.36
N GLN A 392 32.78 3.46 -11.35
CA GLN A 392 33.97 3.59 -12.19
C GLN A 392 35.18 4.18 -11.45
N ASP A 393 34.98 5.15 -10.55
CA ASP A 393 36.07 5.79 -9.79
C ASP A 393 36.42 5.08 -8.47
N GLY A 394 35.79 3.93 -8.20
CA GLY A 394 36.08 3.10 -7.04
C GLY A 394 35.51 3.62 -5.72
N ARG A 395 34.64 4.63 -5.73
CA ARG A 395 33.85 5.02 -4.54
C ARG A 395 32.72 4.02 -4.23
N LEU A 396 32.38 3.15 -5.18
CA LEU A 396 31.36 2.11 -5.05
C LEU A 396 31.78 0.80 -5.74
N GLN A 397 32.84 0.16 -5.23
CA GLN A 397 33.50 -1.02 -5.86
C GLN A 397 32.67 -2.31 -5.84
N ASN A 398 31.64 -2.40 -4.99
CA ASN A 398 30.86 -3.63 -4.80
C ASN A 398 29.53 -3.62 -5.56
N LEU A 399 29.36 -2.73 -6.56
CA LEU A 399 28.17 -2.63 -7.38
C LEU A 399 28.51 -2.60 -8.88
N ASN A 400 27.96 -3.57 -9.61
CA ASN A 400 27.83 -3.56 -11.05
C ASN A 400 26.46 -2.97 -11.46
N ILE A 401 26.40 -2.31 -12.61
CA ILE A 401 25.16 -1.69 -13.12
C ILE A 401 24.91 -2.16 -14.55
N ILE A 402 23.75 -2.80 -14.75
CA ILE A 402 23.24 -3.22 -16.04
C ILE A 402 21.92 -2.49 -16.26
N THR A 403 21.81 -1.76 -17.37
CA THR A 403 20.56 -1.10 -17.74
C THR A 403 20.04 -1.66 -19.05
N ILE A 404 18.73 -1.84 -19.13
CA ILE A 404 18.05 -2.48 -20.25
C ILE A 404 16.99 -1.52 -20.78
N ALA A 405 17.16 -1.08 -22.02
CA ALA A 405 16.18 -0.27 -22.72
C ALA A 405 15.08 -1.18 -23.30
N SER A 406 13.88 -1.07 -22.73
CA SER A 406 12.68 -1.85 -23.04
C SER A 406 11.74 -1.09 -23.97
N ASN A 407 11.12 -1.80 -24.90
CA ASN A 407 10.12 -1.24 -25.84
C ASN A 407 10.62 0.05 -26.51
N ASP A 408 11.87 0.06 -26.94
CA ASP A 408 12.53 1.22 -27.53
C ASP A 408 13.31 0.82 -28.78
N ASN A 409 13.70 1.80 -29.59
CA ASN A 409 14.55 1.59 -30.74
C ASN A 409 15.98 2.08 -30.45
N GLU A 410 16.96 1.32 -30.93
CA GLU A 410 18.37 1.58 -30.64
C GLU A 410 18.83 2.99 -31.04
N GLN A 411 18.32 3.50 -32.17
CA GLN A 411 18.66 4.84 -32.65
C GLN A 411 18.21 5.94 -31.68
N ALA A 412 16.98 5.87 -31.17
CA ALA A 412 16.46 6.80 -30.17
C ALA A 412 17.23 6.72 -28.86
N VAL A 413 17.55 5.50 -28.40
CA VAL A 413 18.37 5.29 -27.20
C VAL A 413 19.76 5.92 -27.37
N ARG A 414 20.45 5.67 -28.50
CA ARG A 414 21.76 6.29 -28.79
C ARG A 414 21.69 7.82 -28.83
N ALA A 415 20.67 8.37 -29.48
CA ALA A 415 20.47 9.81 -29.55
C ALA A 415 20.27 10.41 -28.16
N TYR A 416 19.41 9.79 -27.34
CA TYR A 416 19.15 10.19 -25.96
C TYR A 416 20.42 10.15 -25.09
N MET A 417 21.18 9.05 -25.13
CA MET A 417 22.44 8.92 -24.37
C MET A 417 23.44 10.01 -24.76
N LYS A 418 23.55 10.32 -26.06
CA LYS A 418 24.42 11.39 -26.56
C LYS A 418 23.94 12.78 -26.15
N GLU A 419 22.65 13.08 -26.28
CA GLU A 419 22.05 14.37 -25.95
C GLU A 419 22.34 14.77 -24.50
N PHE A 420 22.18 13.82 -23.57
CA PHE A 420 22.37 14.06 -22.14
C PHE A 420 23.78 13.68 -21.64
N SER A 421 24.68 13.28 -22.53
CA SER A 421 26.05 12.87 -22.20
C SER A 421 26.13 11.76 -21.14
N TYR A 422 25.19 10.81 -21.19
CA TYR A 422 25.19 9.65 -20.32
C TYR A 422 26.21 8.62 -20.77
N THR A 423 26.92 8.04 -19.81
CA THR A 423 27.94 7.01 -20.03
C THR A 423 27.63 5.71 -19.31
N PHE A 424 26.57 5.67 -18.49
CA PHE A 424 26.10 4.41 -17.94
C PHE A 424 25.75 3.44 -19.08
N PRO A 425 25.99 2.14 -18.89
CA PRO A 425 25.95 1.20 -19.98
C PRO A 425 24.53 0.69 -20.22
N VAL A 426 24.20 0.45 -21.49
CA VAL A 426 22.84 0.11 -21.94
C VAL A 426 22.87 -1.10 -22.86
N ALA A 427 22.03 -2.08 -22.56
CA ALA A 427 21.63 -3.14 -23.49
C ALA A 427 20.24 -2.85 -24.07
N MET A 428 20.03 -3.30 -25.30
CA MET A 428 18.69 -3.35 -25.88
C MET A 428 17.98 -4.60 -25.38
N SER A 429 16.71 -4.46 -24.99
CA SER A 429 15.86 -5.59 -24.65
C SER A 429 15.60 -6.50 -25.87
N ASP A 430 15.50 -7.80 -25.63
CA ASP A 430 15.04 -8.81 -26.58
C ASP A 430 13.52 -9.07 -26.49
N ASN A 431 12.80 -8.28 -25.68
CA ASN A 431 11.39 -8.42 -25.29
C ASN A 431 11.05 -9.69 -24.48
N GLN A 432 12.01 -10.58 -24.24
CA GLN A 432 11.82 -11.79 -23.43
C GLN A 432 12.27 -11.55 -21.99
N ILE A 433 13.29 -10.72 -21.81
CA ILE A 433 13.89 -10.43 -20.52
C ILE A 433 12.92 -9.80 -19.52
N GLU A 434 11.98 -8.96 -19.97
CA GLU A 434 10.92 -8.39 -19.14
C GLU A 434 10.03 -9.47 -18.55
N SER A 435 9.67 -10.48 -19.35
CA SER A 435 8.85 -11.60 -18.91
C SER A 435 9.59 -12.45 -17.88
N ALA A 436 10.88 -12.71 -18.10
CA ALA A 436 11.72 -13.47 -17.17
C ALA A 436 11.83 -12.78 -15.79
N TYR A 437 12.03 -11.46 -15.78
CA TYR A 437 12.08 -10.64 -14.56
C TYR A 437 10.70 -10.23 -14.02
N LYS A 438 9.61 -10.61 -14.71
CA LYS A 438 8.22 -10.21 -14.38
C LYS A 438 8.05 -8.69 -14.28
N VAL A 439 8.66 -7.95 -15.20
CA VAL A 439 8.56 -6.49 -15.30
C VAL A 439 7.14 -6.11 -15.74
N ALA A 440 6.42 -5.40 -14.89
CA ALA A 440 5.03 -4.98 -15.15
C ALA A 440 4.88 -3.46 -15.35
N SER A 441 5.93 -2.68 -15.05
CA SER A 441 5.92 -1.22 -15.13
C SER A 441 7.34 -0.67 -15.24
N TRP A 442 7.49 0.58 -15.70
CA TRP A 442 8.80 1.23 -15.83
C TRP A 442 8.86 2.53 -15.02
N PRO A 443 10.02 2.83 -14.39
CA PRO A 443 11.18 1.95 -14.22
C PRO A 443 10.88 0.72 -13.35
N SER A 444 11.60 -0.37 -13.60
CA SER A 444 11.68 -1.53 -12.71
C SER A 444 13.13 -1.83 -12.41
N LYS A 445 13.48 -1.92 -11.12
CA LYS A 445 14.84 -2.13 -10.66
C LYS A 445 14.95 -3.36 -9.79
N PHE A 446 16.00 -4.14 -10.02
CA PHE A 446 16.30 -5.36 -9.28
C PHE A 446 17.71 -5.26 -8.73
N LEU A 447 17.87 -5.52 -7.44
CA LEU A 447 19.17 -5.64 -6.82
C LEU A 447 19.51 -7.12 -6.66
N VAL A 448 20.53 -7.57 -7.36
CA VAL A 448 20.99 -8.96 -7.35
C VAL A 448 22.23 -9.09 -6.46
N SER A 449 22.21 -10.03 -5.53
CA SER A 449 23.33 -10.41 -4.69
C SER A 449 24.42 -11.13 -5.49
N PRO A 450 25.65 -11.15 -4.95
CA PRO A 450 26.73 -11.97 -5.47
C PRO A 450 26.32 -13.40 -5.85
N GLN A 451 25.50 -14.08 -5.06
CA GLN A 451 25.07 -15.47 -5.30
C GLN A 451 23.88 -15.60 -6.27
N GLY A 452 23.53 -14.54 -7.01
CA GLY A 452 22.48 -14.59 -8.03
C GLY A 452 21.06 -14.60 -7.45
N LYS A 453 20.87 -14.07 -6.24
CA LYS A 453 19.54 -13.89 -5.64
C LYS A 453 19.13 -12.43 -5.73
N TYR A 454 17.85 -12.13 -5.95
CA TYR A 454 17.41 -10.74 -6.12
C TYR A 454 16.27 -10.34 -5.19
N VAL A 455 16.23 -9.03 -4.95
CA VAL A 455 15.07 -8.29 -4.43
C VAL A 455 14.64 -7.24 -5.46
N VAL A 456 13.35 -6.91 -5.45
CA VAL A 456 12.81 -5.83 -6.28
C VAL A 456 12.93 -4.52 -5.49
N ILE A 457 13.50 -3.50 -6.10
CA ILE A 457 13.54 -2.16 -5.51
C ILE A 457 12.16 -1.52 -5.70
N PRO A 458 11.44 -1.15 -4.63
CA PRO A 458 10.10 -0.59 -4.76
C PRO A 458 10.11 0.72 -5.55
N PHE A 459 9.07 0.94 -6.35
CA PHE A 459 8.93 2.19 -7.11
C PHE A 459 8.81 3.41 -6.18
N GLY A 460 9.44 4.52 -6.56
CA GLY A 460 9.33 5.81 -5.88
C GLY A 460 10.14 5.96 -4.59
N VAL A 461 10.91 4.94 -4.20
CA VAL A 461 11.88 5.06 -3.10
C VAL A 461 13.15 5.77 -3.57
N ASP A 462 13.93 6.28 -2.62
CA ASP A 462 15.32 6.66 -2.90
C ASP A 462 16.12 5.36 -3.17
N TRP A 463 16.22 4.98 -4.44
CA TRP A 463 16.82 3.71 -4.83
C TRP A 463 18.32 3.67 -4.55
N GLN A 464 19.04 4.81 -4.60
CA GLN A 464 20.46 4.88 -4.28
C GLN A 464 20.68 4.53 -2.81
N LYS A 465 19.90 5.14 -1.92
CA LYS A 465 19.91 4.80 -0.49
C LYS A 465 19.49 3.35 -0.25
N TYR A 466 18.43 2.90 -0.91
CA TYR A 466 17.93 1.53 -0.77
C TYR A 466 19.01 0.50 -1.09
N ILE A 467 19.74 0.67 -2.20
CA ILE A 467 20.87 -0.21 -2.56
C ILE A 467 22.00 -0.09 -1.53
N ALA A 468 22.36 1.12 -1.12
CA ALA A 468 23.42 1.34 -0.14
C ALA A 468 23.13 0.63 1.18
N ASP A 469 21.86 0.61 1.63
CA ASP A 469 21.42 -0.08 2.85
C ASP A 469 21.47 -1.63 2.70
N TYR A 470 21.45 -2.19 1.47
CA TYR A 470 21.67 -3.63 1.23
C TYR A 470 23.17 -3.99 1.18
N ILE A 471 23.97 -3.17 0.52
CA ILE A 471 25.39 -3.45 0.24
C ILE A 471 26.26 -3.22 1.49
N ASN A 472 26.08 -2.10 2.19
CA ASN A 472 26.90 -1.69 3.35
C ASN A 472 26.30 -2.19 4.65
#